data_AF-A0A060XKL8-F1
#
_entry.id   AF-A0A060XKL8-F1
#
_cell.length_a   1.000
_cell.length_b   1.000
_cell.length_c   1.000
_cell.angle_alpha   90.00
_cell.angle_beta   90.00
_cell.angle_gamma   90.00
#
_symmetry.space_group_name_H-M   'P 1'
#
loop_
_entity.id
_entity.type
_entity.pdbx_description
1 polymer ?
#
loop_
_entity_poly.entity_id
_entity_poly.type
_entity_poly.pdbx_seq_one_letter_code
_entity_poly.pdbx_strand_id
1 'polypeptide(L)' 'GLLIVPRISKQTAGGRAFSYRAPFLWNGLPTHVRDANSVSTFKSLLKTHLFSGSYD' A
#
# COMPACT_ATOMS: atom_id res chain seq x y z
N GLY A 1 -8.74 -1.53 7.83
CA GLY A 1 -9.21 -0.12 7.74
C GLY A 1 -8.37 0.71 6.79
N LEU A 2 -8.89 1.84 6.29
CA LEU A 2 -8.15 2.80 5.44
C LEU A 2 -7.40 3.83 6.29
N LEU A 3 -6.25 4.30 5.80
CA LEU A 3 -5.42 5.31 6.45
C LEU A 3 -5.65 6.70 5.84
N ILE A 4 -5.45 7.76 6.63
CA ILE A 4 -5.56 9.14 6.14
C ILE A 4 -4.32 9.46 5.29
N VAL A 5 -4.53 9.89 4.05
CA VAL A 5 -3.45 10.37 3.18
C VAL A 5 -3.33 11.89 3.34
N PRO A 6 -2.22 12.43 3.86
CA PRO A 6 -2.06 13.86 4.04
C PRO A 6 -2.02 14.59 2.69
N ARG A 7 -2.52 15.82 2.64
CA ARG A 7 -2.37 16.66 1.45
C ARG A 7 -0.92 17.12 1.37
N ILE A 8 -0.27 16.86 0.23
CA ILE A 8 1.08 17.32 -0.06
C ILE A 8 1.03 18.49 -1.05
N SER A 9 1.87 19.50 -0.84
CA SER A 9 2.01 20.62 -1.78
C SER A 9 3.03 20.29 -2.88
N LYS A 10 4.11 19.58 -2.55
CA LYS A 10 5.17 19.17 -3.49
C LYS A 10 5.07 17.69 -3.80
N GLN A 11 4.67 17.33 -5.01
CA GLN A 11 4.52 15.92 -5.43
C GLN A 11 5.82 15.12 -5.38
N THR A 12 6.96 15.75 -5.62
CA THR A 12 8.28 15.09 -5.59
C THR A 12 8.80 14.92 -4.18
N ALA A 13 9.15 16.02 -3.49
CA ALA A 13 9.72 15.95 -2.15
C ALA A 13 8.69 15.49 -1.10
N GLY A 14 7.47 16.03 -1.14
CA GLY A 14 6.40 15.65 -0.21
C GLY A 14 5.80 14.27 -0.52
N GLY A 15 5.71 13.88 -1.80
CA GLY A 15 5.15 12.58 -2.20
C GLY A 15 6.05 11.38 -1.91
N ARG A 16 7.34 11.61 -1.68
CA ARG A 16 8.30 10.59 -1.21
C ARG A 16 8.30 10.43 0.31
N ALA A 17 7.72 11.36 1.06
CA ALA A 17 7.66 11.27 2.51
C ALA A 17 6.85 10.04 2.93
N PHE A 18 7.33 9.31 3.95
CA PHE A 18 6.65 8.13 4.46
C PHE A 18 5.21 8.44 4.90
N SER A 19 5.00 9.60 5.53
CA SER A 19 3.69 10.07 5.97
C SER A 19 2.65 10.16 4.85
N TYR A 20 3.06 10.43 3.61
CA TYR A 20 2.20 10.38 2.44
C TYR A 20 2.19 9.01 1.78
N ARG A 21 3.38 8.46 1.50
CA ARG A 21 3.52 7.29 0.64
C ARG A 21 3.01 6.00 1.29
N ALA A 22 3.16 5.86 2.61
CA ALA A 22 2.66 4.70 3.33
C ALA A 22 1.13 4.56 3.27
N PRO A 23 0.32 5.56 3.70
CA PRO A 23 -1.14 5.46 3.60
C PRO A 23 -1.62 5.40 2.15
N PHE A 24 -0.94 6.10 1.22
CA PHE A 24 -1.24 6.02 -0.20
C PHE A 24 -1.11 4.59 -0.75
N LEU A 25 0.01 3.93 -0.50
CA LEU A 25 0.24 2.55 -0.96
C LEU A 25 -0.69 1.57 -0.25
N TRP A 26 -0.85 1.70 1.07
CA TRP A 26 -1.74 0.84 1.86
C TRP A 26 -3.17 0.86 1.34
N ASN A 27 -3.71 2.06 1.08
CA ASN A 27 -5.09 2.22 0.62
C ASN A 27 -5.32 1.66 -0.79
N GLY A 28 -4.28 1.56 -1.61
CA GLY A 28 -4.34 0.94 -2.93
C GLY A 28 -4.39 -0.60 -2.90
N LEU A 29 -4.14 -1.23 -1.74
CA LEU A 29 -4.13 -2.70 -1.63
C LEU A 29 -5.57 -3.27 -1.58
N PRO A 30 -5.80 -4.44 -2.21
CA PRO A 30 -7.06 -5.16 -2.08
C PRO A 30 -7.39 -5.47 -0.61
N THR A 31 -8.68 -5.49 -0.28
CA THR A 31 -9.17 -5.74 1.09
C THR A 31 -8.65 -7.06 1.66
N HIS A 32 -8.62 -8.13 0.87
CA HIS A 32 -8.13 -9.44 1.32
C HIS A 32 -6.63 -9.44 1.68
N VAL A 33 -5.82 -8.58 1.05
CA VAL A 33 -4.40 -8.41 1.41
C VAL A 33 -4.31 -7.64 2.73
N ARG A 34 -5.11 -6.59 2.91
CA ARG A 34 -5.09 -5.74 4.12
C ARG A 34 -5.61 -6.44 5.37
N ASP A 35 -6.61 -7.30 5.22
CA ASP A 35 -7.26 -8.01 6.33
C ASP A 35 -6.57 -9.34 6.67
N ALA A 36 -5.35 -9.56 6.18
CA ALA A 36 -4.59 -10.77 6.46
C ALA A 36 -4.38 -10.97 7.98
N ASN A 37 -4.68 -12.18 8.46
CA ASN A 37 -4.69 -12.53 9.89
C ASN A 37 -3.28 -12.61 10.52
N SER A 38 -2.23 -12.57 9.71
CA SER A 38 -0.84 -12.61 10.18
C SER A 38 0.09 -11.86 9.22
N VAL A 39 1.25 -11.44 9.74
CA VAL A 39 2.29 -10.80 8.93
C VAL A 39 2.83 -11.73 7.83
N SER A 40 2.89 -13.04 8.10
CA SER A 40 3.32 -14.02 7.11
C SER A 40 2.33 -14.09 5.95
N THR A 41 1.04 -14.21 6.26
CA THR A 41 -0.04 -14.23 5.27
C THR A 41 -0.08 -12.92 4.47
N PHE A 42 0.06 -11.77 5.14
CA PHE A 42 0.13 -10.46 4.50
C PHE A 42 1.25 -10.41 3.45
N LYS A 43 2.47 -10.84 3.81
CA LYS A 43 3.62 -10.84 2.89
C LYS A 43 3.39 -11.75 1.68
N SER A 44 2.81 -12.92 1.89
CA SER A 44 2.50 -13.87 0.81
C SER A 44 1.45 -13.29 -0.15
N LEU A 45 0.32 -12.78 0.37
CA LEU A 45 -0.74 -12.17 -0.43
C LEU A 45 -0.27 -10.93 -1.17
N LEU A 46 0.52 -10.07 -0.51
CA LEU A 46 1.09 -8.88 -1.11
C LEU A 46 2.01 -9.24 -2.28
N LYS A 47 2.88 -10.24 -2.10
CA LYS A 47 3.75 -10.73 -3.17
C LYS A 47 2.90 -11.20 -4.36
N THR A 48 1.95 -12.10 -4.13
CA THR A 48 1.07 -12.61 -5.19
C THR A 48 0.37 -11.47 -5.95
N HIS A 49 -0.18 -10.49 -5.23
CA HIS A 49 -0.87 -9.36 -5.83
C HIS A 49 0.06 -8.49 -6.71
N LEU A 50 1.25 -8.15 -6.21
CA LEU A 50 2.21 -7.33 -6.95
C LEU A 50 2.78 -8.05 -8.18
N PHE A 51 2.99 -9.37 -8.10
CA PHE A 51 3.45 -10.16 -9.23
C PHE A 51 2.37 -10.31 -10.30
N SER A 52 1.12 -10.59 -9.94
CA SER A 52 0.02 -10.66 -10.91
C SER A 52 -0.11 -9.35 -11.71
N GLY A 53 -0.13 -8.20 -11.04
CA GLY A 53 -0.26 -6.91 -11.75
C GLY A 53 0.95 -6.47 -12.59
N SER A 54 2.09 -7.17 -12.52
CA SER A 54 3.32 -6.81 -13.26
C SER A 54 3.60 -7.72 -14.46
N TYR A 55 3.01 -8.92 -14.48
CA TYR A 55 3.30 -9.96 -15.47
C TYR A 55 2.07 -10.46 -16.24
N ASP A 56 0.90 -9.85 -16.00
CA ASP A 56 -0.26 -9.89 -16.92
C ASP A 56 -0.01 -9.06 -18.19
#